data_AF-A0AA87KBA5-F1
#
_entry.id   AF-A0AA87KBA5-F1
#
_cell.length_a   1.000
_cell.length_b   1.000
_cell.length_c   1.000
_cell.angle_alpha   90.00
_cell.angle_beta   90.00
_cell.angle_gamma   90.00
#
_symmetry.space_group_name_H-M   'P 1'
#
loop_
_entity.id
_entity.type
_entity.pdbx_description
1 polymer ?
#
loop_
_entity_poly.entity_id
_entity_poly.type
_entity_poly.pdbx_seq_one_letter_code
_entity_poly.pdbx_strand_id
1 'polypeptide(L)'
;MQSALKGAAVTPFSMMEKIVDALKVTQAAVGKSNTNAASDLGVAALNLKAALQGAWLNVLINLASIKDEMFVRQYRKAGESLVEEGSKIADATYQQILESL
;
A
#
# COMPACT_ATOMS: atom_id res chain seq x y z
N MET A 1 -12.81 21.62 -13.15
CA MET A 1 -12.65 20.19 -13.56
C MET A 1 -11.27 19.63 -13.23
N GLN A 2 -10.16 20.13 -13.78
CA GLN A 2 -8.82 19.55 -13.53
C GLN A 2 -8.38 19.55 -12.05
N SER A 3 -8.72 20.58 -11.27
CA SER A 3 -8.46 20.59 -9.82
C SER A 3 -9.19 19.46 -9.08
N ALA A 4 -10.40 19.10 -9.50
CA ALA A 4 -11.17 18.02 -8.90
C ALA A 4 -10.54 16.65 -9.23
N LEU A 5 -10.03 16.46 -10.44
CA LEU A 5 -9.31 15.24 -10.83
C LEU A 5 -8.01 15.06 -10.05
N LYS A 6 -7.25 16.15 -9.82
CA LYS A 6 -6.09 16.12 -8.93
C LYS A 6 -6.48 15.73 -7.50
N GLY A 7 -7.55 16.33 -6.95
CA GLY A 7 -8.07 15.95 -5.64
C GLY A 7 -8.48 14.47 -5.57
N ALA A 8 -9.15 13.97 -6.61
CA ALA A 8 -9.56 12.57 -6.72
C ALA A 8 -8.38 11.59 -6.78
N ALA A 9 -7.23 12.00 -7.35
CA ALA A 9 -6.00 11.19 -7.34
C ALA A 9 -5.28 11.21 -5.98
N VAL A 10 -5.33 12.33 -5.25
CA VAL A 10 -4.65 12.50 -3.95
C VAL A 10 -5.24 11.61 -2.87
N THR A 11 -6.56 11.45 -2.81
CA THR A 11 -7.23 10.63 -1.79
C THR A 11 -6.76 9.16 -1.79
N PRO A 12 -6.83 8.40 -2.90
CA PRO A 12 -6.32 7.03 -2.92
C PRO A 12 -4.79 6.98 -2.77
N PHE A 13 -4.05 8.00 -3.21
CA PHE A 13 -2.60 8.06 -2.98
C PHE A 13 -2.27 8.16 -1.48
N SER A 14 -2.96 9.02 -0.73
CA SER A 14 -2.77 9.12 0.72
C SER A 14 -3.15 7.83 1.44
N MET A 15 -4.15 7.11 0.93
CA MET A 15 -4.48 5.77 1.42
C MET A 15 -3.30 4.79 1.24
N MET A 16 -2.60 4.83 0.09
CA MET A 16 -1.42 4.00 -0.14
C MET A 16 -0.32 4.27 0.90
N GLU A 17 -0.04 5.55 1.21
CA GLU A 17 0.94 5.93 2.25
C GLU A 17 0.58 5.32 3.60
N LYS A 18 -0.69 5.43 4.00
CA LYS A 18 -1.19 4.85 5.26
C LYS A 18 -1.15 3.34 5.29
N ILE A 19 -1.36 2.68 4.16
CA ILE A 19 -1.26 1.23 4.05
C ILE A 19 0.19 0.77 4.22
N VAL A 20 1.16 1.49 3.64
CA VAL A 20 2.60 1.20 3.85
C VAL A 20 3.00 1.40 5.31
N ASP A 21 2.52 2.47 5.97
CA ASP A 21 2.72 2.65 7.41
C ASP A 21 2.13 1.50 8.23
N ALA A 22 0.91 1.07 7.89
CA ALA A 22 0.25 -0.06 8.54
C ALA A 22 1.03 -1.37 8.34
N LEU A 23 1.54 -1.63 7.14
CA LEU A 23 2.39 -2.79 6.84
C LEU A 23 3.66 -2.80 7.70
N LYS A 24 4.31 -1.64 7.89
CA LYS A 24 5.49 -1.51 8.77
C LYS A 24 5.13 -1.83 10.21
N VAL A 25 3.98 -1.38 10.71
CA VAL A 25 3.49 -1.70 12.06
C VAL A 25 3.18 -3.20 12.18
N THR A 26 2.50 -3.79 11.20
CA THR A 26 2.22 -5.24 11.15
C THR A 26 3.51 -6.05 11.19
N GLN A 27 4.51 -5.70 10.38
CA GLN A 27 5.81 -6.36 10.38
C GLN A 27 6.53 -6.22 11.72
N ALA A 28 6.51 -5.02 12.32
CA ALA A 28 7.17 -4.76 13.59
C ALA A 28 6.55 -5.52 14.78
N ALA A 29 5.30 -5.98 14.65
CA ALA A 29 4.58 -6.78 15.63
C ALA A 29 4.92 -8.28 15.55
N VAL A 30 5.49 -8.76 14.43
CA VAL A 30 5.91 -10.16 14.29
C VAL A 30 6.94 -10.51 15.37
N GLY A 31 6.71 -11.62 16.08
CA GLY A 31 7.54 -12.05 17.21
C GLY A 31 7.39 -11.22 18.48
N LYS A 32 6.56 -10.18 18.48
CA LYS A 32 6.22 -9.35 19.67
C LYS A 32 4.76 -9.45 20.08
N SER A 33 3.97 -10.27 19.38
CA SER A 33 2.58 -10.59 19.70
C SER A 33 2.46 -11.96 20.36
N ASN A 34 1.27 -12.28 20.88
CA ASN A 34 0.94 -13.66 21.27
C ASN A 34 1.07 -14.59 20.04
N THR A 35 1.61 -15.80 20.23
CA THR A 35 1.75 -16.84 19.20
C THR A 35 0.45 -17.10 18.45
N ASN A 36 -0.69 -17.08 19.16
CA ASN A 36 -2.01 -17.29 18.54
C ASN A 36 -2.44 -16.17 17.58
N ALA A 37 -1.81 -14.99 17.65
CA ALA A 37 -2.08 -13.87 16.76
C ALA A 37 -1.20 -13.88 15.49
N ALA A 38 -0.28 -14.85 15.34
CA ALA A 38 0.59 -14.94 14.18
C ALA A 38 -0.21 -15.02 12.86
N SER A 39 -1.27 -15.84 12.83
CA SER A 39 -2.16 -15.94 11.66
C SER A 39 -2.85 -14.62 11.34
N ASP A 40 -3.26 -13.84 12.35
CA ASP A 40 -3.91 -12.55 12.16
C ASP A 40 -2.95 -11.53 11.50
N LEU A 41 -1.67 -11.56 11.88
CA LEU A 41 -0.63 -10.74 11.24
C LEU A 41 -0.38 -11.15 9.78
N GLY A 42 -0.40 -12.45 9.48
CA GLY A 42 -0.30 -12.96 8.12
C GLY A 42 -1.48 -12.52 7.25
N VAL A 43 -2.71 -12.62 7.78
CA VAL A 43 -3.93 -12.13 7.12
C VAL A 43 -3.89 -10.61 6.92
N ALA A 44 -3.42 -9.85 7.93
CA ALA A 44 -3.25 -8.41 7.81
C ALA A 44 -2.29 -8.04 6.68
N ALA A 45 -1.15 -8.71 6.56
CA ALA A 45 -0.19 -8.47 5.48
C ALA A 45 -0.81 -8.67 4.09
N LEU A 46 -1.56 -9.76 3.89
CA LEU A 46 -2.27 -10.04 2.63
C LEU A 46 -3.31 -8.97 2.30
N ASN A 47 -4.16 -8.62 3.27
CA ASN A 47 -5.23 -7.64 3.08
C ASN A 47 -4.67 -6.24 2.80
N LEU A 48 -3.61 -5.85 3.50
CA LEU A 48 -2.95 -4.57 3.28
C LEU A 48 -2.28 -4.53 1.90
N LYS A 49 -1.64 -5.61 1.43
CA LYS A 49 -1.10 -5.67 0.06
C LYS A 49 -2.20 -5.52 -0.99
N ALA A 50 -3.30 -6.24 -0.85
CA ALA A 50 -4.43 -6.13 -1.76
C ALA A 50 -5.01 -4.71 -1.77
N ALA A 51 -5.16 -4.09 -0.59
CA ALA A 51 -5.61 -2.71 -0.46
C ALA A 51 -4.65 -1.71 -1.12
N LEU A 52 -3.33 -1.89 -0.98
CA LEU A 52 -2.30 -1.04 -1.58
C LEU A 52 -2.40 -1.08 -3.12
N GLN A 53 -2.47 -2.30 -3.67
CA GLN A 53 -2.58 -2.51 -5.11
C GLN A 53 -3.92 -1.98 -5.65
N GLY A 54 -5.02 -2.18 -4.90
CA GLY A 54 -6.33 -1.63 -5.25
C GLY A 54 -6.34 -0.09 -5.25
N ALA A 55 -5.78 0.55 -4.22
CA ALA A 55 -5.65 2.01 -4.16
C ALA A 55 -4.78 2.54 -5.31
N TRP A 56 -3.71 1.83 -5.68
CA TRP A 56 -2.87 2.18 -6.81
C TRP A 56 -3.63 2.18 -8.15
N LEU A 57 -4.50 1.20 -8.40
CA LEU A 57 -5.36 1.19 -9.58
C LEU A 57 -6.27 2.43 -9.62
N ASN A 58 -6.80 2.84 -8.48
CA ASN A 58 -7.62 4.06 -8.36
C ASN A 58 -6.81 5.35 -8.58
N VAL A 59 -5.53 5.37 -8.19
CA VAL A 59 -4.64 6.48 -8.55
C VAL A 59 -4.44 6.52 -10.07
N LEU A 60 -4.09 5.39 -10.68
CA LEU A 60 -3.77 5.30 -12.11
C LEU A 60 -4.93 5.78 -13.01
N ILE A 61 -6.17 5.38 -12.72
CA ILE A 61 -7.33 5.80 -13.52
C ILE A 61 -7.58 7.32 -13.42
N ASN A 62 -7.34 7.91 -12.25
CA ASN A 62 -7.45 9.36 -12.08
C ASN A 62 -6.30 10.11 -12.78
N LEU A 63 -5.06 9.60 -12.68
CA LEU A 63 -3.89 10.19 -13.35
C LEU A 63 -4.07 10.23 -14.88
N ALA A 64 -4.70 9.20 -15.47
CA ALA A 64 -4.97 9.15 -16.91
C ALA A 64 -5.85 10.31 -17.43
N SER A 65 -6.61 10.97 -16.54
CA SER A 65 -7.51 12.08 -16.88
C SER A 65 -6.90 13.47 -16.61
N ILE A 66 -5.69 13.55 -16.04
CA ILE A 66 -5.02 14.79 -15.64
C ILE A 66 -4.07 15.26 -16.75
N LYS A 67 -4.19 16.53 -17.14
CA LYS A 67 -3.35 17.14 -18.20
C LYS A 67 -1.99 17.62 -17.70
N ASP A 68 -1.84 17.85 -16.41
CA ASP A 68 -0.59 18.29 -15.81
C ASP A 68 0.41 17.13 -15.76
N GLU A 69 1.31 17.10 -16.73
CA GLU A 69 2.28 16.03 -16.86
C GLU A 69 3.30 15.97 -15.72
N MET A 70 3.65 17.11 -15.10
CA MET A 70 4.57 17.10 -13.96
C MET A 70 3.91 16.41 -12.77
N PHE A 71 2.65 16.73 -12.49
CA PHE A 71 1.85 16.07 -11.47
C PHE A 71 1.75 14.56 -11.74
N VAL A 72 1.41 14.18 -12.98
CA VAL A 72 1.30 12.76 -13.37
C VAL A 72 2.63 12.02 -13.19
N ARG A 73 3.76 12.60 -13.64
CA ARG A 73 5.09 11.98 -13.49
C ARG A 73 5.48 11.81 -12.02
N GLN A 74 5.25 12.84 -11.20
CA GLN A 74 5.56 12.80 -9.77
C GLN A 74 4.76 11.71 -9.04
N TYR A 75 3.44 11.73 -9.18
CA TYR A 75 2.57 10.79 -8.49
C TYR A 75 2.73 9.36 -9.00
N ARG A 76 3.01 9.20 -10.30
CA ARG A 76 3.26 7.87 -10.85
C ARG A 76 4.52 7.25 -10.24
N LYS A 77 5.64 7.99 -10.26
CA LYS A 77 6.89 7.53 -9.67
C LYS A 77 6.76 7.22 -8.18
N ALA A 78 6.11 8.10 -7.43
CA ALA A 78 5.93 7.91 -6.00
C ALA A 78 5.00 6.71 -5.69
N GLY A 79 3.92 6.54 -6.46
CA GLY A 79 3.00 5.41 -6.29
C GLY A 79 3.63 4.07 -6.63
N GLU A 80 4.42 3.99 -7.70
CA GLU A 80 5.20 2.80 -8.05
C GLU A 80 6.17 2.42 -6.93
N SER A 81 6.87 3.41 -6.34
CA SER A 81 7.74 3.19 -5.18
C SER A 81 6.98 2.66 -3.96
N LEU A 82 5.80 3.19 -3.66
CA LEU A 82 4.98 2.72 -2.54
C LEU A 82 4.50 1.28 -2.76
N VAL A 83 4.06 0.94 -3.99
CA VAL A 83 3.64 -0.43 -4.32
C VAL A 83 4.80 -1.41 -4.18
N GLU A 84 5.99 -1.05 -4.66
CA GLU A 84 7.19 -1.89 -4.55
C GLU A 84 7.57 -2.11 -3.09
N GLU A 85 7.71 -1.04 -2.30
CA GLU A 85 8.05 -1.11 -0.88
C GLU A 85 7.00 -1.90 -0.09
N GLY A 86 5.72 -1.53 -0.19
CA GLY A 86 4.65 -2.17 0.55
C GLY A 86 4.46 -3.63 0.19
N SER A 87 4.58 -4.00 -1.10
CA SER A 87 4.49 -5.40 -1.52
C SER A 87 5.64 -6.23 -0.96
N LYS A 88 6.88 -5.70 -0.95
CA LYS A 88 8.03 -6.37 -0.34
C LYS A 88 7.82 -6.61 1.17
N ILE A 89 7.33 -5.61 1.90
CA ILE A 89 7.05 -5.74 3.35
C ILE A 89 5.96 -6.79 3.58
N ALA A 90 4.86 -6.72 2.82
CA ALA A 90 3.76 -7.65 2.96
C ALA A 90 4.18 -9.10 2.68
N ASP A 91 4.89 -9.34 1.58
CA ASP A 91 5.33 -10.68 1.19
C ASP A 91 6.32 -11.24 2.21
N ALA A 92 7.30 -10.45 2.65
CA ALA A 92 8.24 -10.88 3.70
C ALA A 92 7.52 -11.20 5.02
N THR A 93 6.57 -10.36 5.42
CA THR A 93 5.78 -10.57 6.65
C THR A 93 4.96 -11.86 6.56
N TYR A 94 4.29 -12.09 5.44
CA TYR A 94 3.51 -13.30 5.22
C TYR A 94 4.38 -14.56 5.24
N GLN A 95 5.54 -14.54 4.55
CA GLN A 95 6.47 -15.68 4.55
C GLN A 95 7.01 -15.97 5.95
N GLN A 96 7.41 -14.94 6.70
CA GLN A 96 7.88 -15.11 8.06
C GLN A 96 6.82 -15.73 8.97
N ILE A 97 5.55 -15.34 8.82
CA ILE A 97 4.44 -15.98 9.55
C ILE A 97 4.28 -17.43 9.11
N LEU A 98 4.27 -17.71 7.80
CA LEU A 98 4.12 -19.07 7.26
C LEU A 98 5.20 -20.03 7.78
N GLU A 99 6.45 -19.58 7.88
CA GLU A 99 7.57 -20.35 8.43
C GLU A 99 7.47 -20.58 9.95
N SER A 100 6.65 -19.80 10.65
CA SER A 100 6.46 -19.88 12.11
C SER A 100 5.28 -20.75 12.55
N LEU A 101 4.44 -21.20 11.61
CA LEU A 101 3.28 -22.07 11.84
C LEU A 101 3.67 -23.54 11.68
#